data_AF-A0A2H4ZUX8-F1
#
_entry.id   AF-A0A2H4ZUX8-F1
#
_cell.length_a   1.000
_cell.length_b   1.000
_cell.length_c   1.000
_cell.angle_alpha   90.00
_cell.angle_beta   90.00
_cell.angle_gamma   90.00
#
_symmetry.space_group_name_H-M   'P 1'
#
loop_
_entity.id
_entity.type
_entity.pdbx_description
1 polymer ?
#
loop_
_entity_poly.entity_id
_entity_poly.type
_entity_poly.pdbx_seq_one_letter_code
_entity_poly.pdbx_strand_id
1 'polypeptide(L)'
;MTELAELGLSNYEETAYRTLLVTGAVSASDLSDASGVPRGRIYDVLNGLEARGIVQTQPTDPTRYTPVDPETVVDRLLAERTRELASELDRYRSVAASVRADLLPTPPVDSSFWLGSLGSEEMRAAMRRHVRTAREHVRATVGPPYERASWETFQTEVDAFLDGVDNGVRVDLLCSEAVLDVLPESFPDLLADRNAAVRAVPTVGVSFDVIDAAAVTVDVPDPLSPADRLGVVGITDSEVAAAFEARFERLWAEAEPLLGR
;
A
#
# COMPACT_ATOMS: atom_id res chain seq x y z
N MET A 1 -44.71 3.87 -3.97
CA MET A 1 -44.04 3.41 -5.19
C MET A 1 -44.68 2.09 -5.57
N THR A 2 -44.80 1.80 -6.84
CA THR A 2 -45.40 0.57 -7.35
C THR A 2 -44.33 -0.52 -7.49
N GLU A 3 -44.71 -1.81 -7.48
CA GLU A 3 -43.77 -2.95 -7.43
C GLU A 3 -42.85 -3.02 -8.66
N LEU A 4 -43.33 -2.66 -9.86
CA LEU A 4 -42.49 -2.64 -11.07
C LEU A 4 -41.56 -1.41 -11.10
N ALA A 5 -41.92 -0.33 -10.40
CA ALA A 5 -41.05 0.83 -10.27
C ALA A 5 -39.80 0.53 -9.44
N GLU A 6 -39.91 -0.35 -8.43
CA GLU A 6 -38.74 -0.85 -7.69
C GLU A 6 -37.80 -1.69 -8.54
N LEU A 7 -38.34 -2.34 -9.59
CA LEU A 7 -37.59 -3.08 -10.60
C LEU A 7 -37.11 -2.19 -11.76
N GLY A 8 -37.26 -0.87 -11.66
CA GLY A 8 -36.65 0.09 -12.57
C GLY A 8 -37.55 0.57 -13.72
N LEU A 9 -38.87 0.35 -13.69
CA LEU A 9 -39.79 1.09 -14.55
C LEU A 9 -40.09 2.48 -14.00
N SER A 10 -40.29 3.46 -14.88
CA SER A 10 -40.92 4.73 -14.48
C SER A 10 -42.43 4.55 -14.26
N ASN A 11 -43.04 5.47 -13.51
CA ASN A 11 -44.49 5.43 -13.28
C ASN A 11 -45.30 5.44 -14.59
N TYR A 12 -44.84 6.15 -15.63
CA TYR A 12 -45.53 6.17 -16.92
C TYR A 12 -45.38 4.87 -17.69
N GLU A 13 -44.19 4.26 -17.67
CA GLU A 13 -43.94 2.95 -18.27
C GLU A 13 -44.77 1.85 -17.63
N GLU A 14 -44.82 1.82 -16.30
CA GLU A 14 -45.67 0.88 -15.58
C GLU A 14 -47.15 1.08 -15.91
N THR A 15 -47.61 2.33 -15.90
CA THR A 15 -49.02 2.63 -16.21
C THR A 15 -49.37 2.17 -17.62
N ALA A 16 -48.54 2.50 -18.62
CA ALA A 16 -48.74 2.10 -20.00
C ALA A 16 -48.73 0.57 -20.17
N TYR A 17 -47.78 -0.13 -19.53
CA TYR A 17 -47.69 -1.58 -19.60
C TYR A 17 -48.90 -2.27 -18.95
N ARG A 18 -49.32 -1.81 -17.76
CA ARG A 18 -50.53 -2.34 -17.11
C ARG A 18 -51.79 -2.09 -17.92
N THR A 19 -51.93 -0.93 -18.55
CA THR A 19 -53.06 -0.66 -19.45
C THR A 19 -53.04 -1.60 -20.65
N LEU A 20 -51.87 -1.84 -21.26
CA LEU A 20 -51.71 -2.79 -22.37
C LEU A 20 -52.10 -4.23 -21.99
N LEU A 21 -51.82 -4.68 -20.76
CA LEU A 21 -52.25 -5.99 -20.28
C LEU A 21 -53.78 -6.13 -20.22
N VAL A 22 -54.51 -5.03 -20.03
CA VAL A 22 -55.98 -5.02 -20.00
C VAL A 22 -56.57 -4.85 -21.40
N THR A 23 -56.04 -3.92 -22.19
CA THR A 23 -56.60 -3.56 -23.50
C THR A 23 -56.16 -4.48 -24.64
N GLY A 24 -55.06 -5.21 -24.46
CA GLY A 24 -54.40 -5.93 -25.55
C GLY A 24 -53.75 -4.97 -26.55
N ALA A 25 -53.57 -5.45 -27.79
CA ALA A 25 -52.84 -4.73 -28.83
C ALA A 25 -53.56 -3.47 -29.35
N VAL A 26 -53.04 -2.28 -29.04
CA VAL A 26 -53.64 -0.98 -29.37
C VAL A 26 -52.62 0.01 -29.93
N SER A 27 -53.09 1.07 -30.58
CA SER A 27 -52.21 2.14 -31.08
C SER A 27 -51.69 3.03 -29.94
N ALA A 28 -50.61 3.77 -30.19
CA ALA A 28 -50.08 4.72 -29.19
C ALA A 28 -51.10 5.81 -28.79
N SER A 29 -51.95 6.27 -29.73
CA SER A 29 -53.00 7.24 -29.42
C SER A 29 -54.06 6.65 -28.50
N ASP A 30 -54.55 5.45 -28.84
CA ASP A 30 -55.57 4.77 -28.04
C ASP A 30 -55.04 4.42 -26.64
N LEU A 31 -53.76 4.01 -26.56
CA LEU A 31 -53.10 3.75 -25.29
C LEU A 31 -52.96 5.02 -24.45
N SER A 32 -52.61 6.16 -25.05
CA SER A 32 -52.54 7.45 -24.35
C SER A 32 -53.89 7.82 -23.74
N ASP A 33 -54.97 7.65 -24.51
CA ASP A 33 -56.33 7.94 -24.05
C ASP A 33 -56.77 6.99 -22.93
N ALA A 34 -56.43 5.70 -23.02
CA ALA A 34 -56.81 4.69 -22.04
C ALA A 34 -55.96 4.71 -20.74
N SER A 35 -54.67 5.06 -20.85
CA SER A 35 -53.73 5.04 -19.73
C SER A 35 -53.62 6.37 -18.99
N GLY A 36 -54.07 7.47 -19.61
CA GLY A 36 -53.86 8.83 -19.09
C GLY A 36 -52.41 9.33 -19.20
N VAL A 37 -51.52 8.55 -19.81
CA VAL A 37 -50.16 9.02 -20.15
C VAL A 37 -50.28 10.07 -21.26
N PRO A 38 -49.69 11.27 -21.10
CA PRO A 38 -49.82 12.33 -22.10
C PRO A 38 -49.37 11.93 -23.50
N ARG A 39 -50.10 12.37 -24.55
CA ARG A 39 -49.75 12.10 -25.96
C ARG A 39 -48.32 12.51 -26.33
N GLY A 40 -47.80 13.59 -25.75
CA GLY A 40 -46.42 14.04 -25.98
C GLY A 40 -45.34 13.13 -25.36
N ARG A 41 -45.73 12.15 -24.52
CA ARG A 41 -44.82 11.25 -23.80
C ARG A 41 -45.03 9.78 -24.13
N ILE A 42 -46.18 9.42 -24.72
CA ILE A 42 -46.52 8.00 -24.93
C ILE A 42 -45.53 7.30 -25.87
N TYR A 43 -45.02 7.99 -26.89
CA TYR A 43 -44.03 7.42 -27.80
C TYR A 43 -42.68 7.20 -27.09
N ASP A 44 -42.21 8.15 -26.28
CA ASP A 44 -40.99 7.98 -25.48
C ASP A 44 -41.10 6.76 -24.55
N VAL A 45 -42.26 6.63 -23.89
CA VAL A 45 -42.56 5.52 -22.98
C VAL A 45 -42.58 4.19 -23.72
N LEU A 46 -43.29 4.10 -24.85
CA LEU A 46 -43.37 2.89 -25.65
C LEU A 46 -42.01 2.49 -26.24
N ASN A 47 -41.21 3.47 -26.68
CA ASN A 47 -39.85 3.23 -27.15
C ASN A 47 -38.94 2.70 -26.01
N GLY A 48 -39.08 3.25 -24.80
CA GLY A 48 -38.35 2.76 -23.62
C GLY A 48 -38.73 1.33 -23.24
N LEU A 49 -40.03 1.05 -23.22
CA LEU A 49 -40.56 -0.30 -22.99
C LEU A 49 -40.11 -1.29 -24.09
N GLU A 50 -40.13 -0.88 -25.36
CA GLU A 50 -39.71 -1.72 -26.49
C GLU A 50 -38.21 -1.99 -26.46
N ALA A 51 -37.39 -0.99 -26.15
CA ALA A 51 -35.93 -1.16 -26.03
C ALA A 51 -35.54 -2.16 -24.94
N ARG A 52 -36.36 -2.27 -23.90
CA ARG A 52 -36.24 -3.27 -22.82
C ARG A 52 -37.00 -4.57 -23.12
N GLY A 53 -37.64 -4.64 -24.29
CA GLY A 53 -38.44 -5.76 -24.79
C GLY A 53 -39.67 -6.08 -23.93
N ILE A 54 -40.20 -5.09 -23.20
CA ILE A 54 -41.38 -5.21 -22.33
C ILE A 54 -42.67 -5.13 -23.15
N VAL A 55 -42.60 -4.46 -24.31
CA VAL A 55 -43.65 -4.44 -25.32
C VAL A 55 -43.07 -4.81 -26.68
N GLN A 56 -43.93 -5.26 -27.59
CA GLN A 56 -43.60 -5.56 -28.97
C GLN A 56 -44.42 -4.69 -29.90
N THR A 57 -43.80 -4.23 -30.97
CA THR A 57 -44.45 -3.43 -32.00
C THR A 57 -44.95 -4.31 -33.15
N GLN A 58 -46.18 -4.05 -33.61
CA GLN A 58 -46.79 -4.68 -34.77
C GLN A 58 -46.94 -3.66 -35.90
N PRO A 59 -46.25 -3.86 -37.04
CA PRO A 59 -46.26 -2.91 -38.16
C PRO A 59 -47.63 -2.94 -38.87
N THR A 60 -48.55 -2.16 -38.33
CA THR A 60 -49.91 -1.92 -38.80
C THR A 60 -50.08 -0.41 -39.06
N ASP A 61 -51.18 -0.02 -39.69
CA ASP A 61 -51.53 1.39 -39.90
C ASP A 61 -52.85 1.72 -39.19
N PRO A 62 -52.84 2.42 -38.04
CA PRO A 62 -51.67 2.88 -37.28
C PRO A 62 -50.95 1.74 -36.53
N THR A 63 -49.67 1.93 -36.23
CA THR A 63 -48.82 0.95 -35.52
C THR A 63 -49.39 0.59 -34.16
N ARG A 64 -49.38 -0.71 -33.83
CA ARG A 64 -49.92 -1.25 -32.59
C ARG A 64 -48.83 -1.81 -31.70
N TYR A 65 -49.05 -1.72 -30.39
CA TYR A 65 -48.14 -2.20 -29.36
C TYR A 65 -48.82 -3.30 -28.55
N THR A 66 -48.10 -4.38 -28.29
CA THR A 66 -48.59 -5.56 -27.59
C THR A 66 -47.71 -5.81 -26.36
N PRO A 67 -48.30 -6.06 -25.18
CA PRO A 67 -47.51 -6.35 -23.99
C PRO A 67 -46.82 -7.72 -24.12
N VAL A 68 -45.59 -7.81 -23.63
CA VAL A 68 -44.97 -9.11 -23.34
C VAL A 68 -45.57 -9.69 -22.06
N ASP A 69 -45.54 -11.01 -21.94
CA ASP A 69 -46.01 -11.75 -20.77
C ASP A 69 -45.44 -11.18 -19.44
N PRO A 70 -46.26 -10.97 -18.40
CA PRO A 70 -45.82 -10.40 -17.12
C PRO A 70 -44.73 -11.17 -16.40
N GLU A 71 -44.75 -12.51 -16.40
CA GLU A 71 -43.72 -13.29 -15.72
C GLU A 71 -42.37 -13.06 -16.40
N THR A 72 -42.36 -13.09 -17.74
CA THR A 72 -41.18 -12.79 -18.55
C THR A 72 -40.64 -11.37 -18.31
N VAL A 73 -41.54 -10.39 -18.17
CA VAL A 73 -41.17 -8.99 -17.90
C VAL A 73 -40.57 -8.85 -16.50
N VAL A 74 -41.19 -9.44 -15.48
CA VAL A 74 -40.68 -9.38 -14.10
C VAL A 74 -39.30 -10.03 -13.99
N ASP A 75 -39.10 -11.22 -14.56
CA ASP A 75 -37.80 -11.90 -14.55
C ASP A 75 -36.71 -11.06 -15.23
N ARG A 76 -37.06 -10.41 -16.34
CA ARG A 76 -36.12 -9.53 -17.05
C ARG A 76 -35.76 -8.31 -16.22
N LEU A 77 -36.74 -7.62 -15.65
CA LEU A 77 -36.52 -6.42 -14.83
C LEU A 77 -35.70 -6.78 -13.58
N LEU A 78 -35.98 -7.92 -12.94
CA LEU A 78 -35.21 -8.42 -11.81
C LEU A 78 -33.75 -8.70 -12.21
N ALA A 79 -33.51 -9.33 -13.35
CA ALA A 79 -32.17 -9.61 -13.86
C ALA A 79 -31.42 -8.31 -14.22
N GLU A 80 -32.10 -7.32 -14.79
CA GLU A 80 -31.55 -5.97 -15.02
C GLU A 80 -31.14 -5.31 -13.72
N ARG A 81 -32.05 -5.25 -12.74
CA ARG A 81 -31.81 -4.61 -11.45
C ARG A 81 -30.68 -5.28 -10.66
N THR A 82 -30.61 -6.61 -10.72
CA THR A 82 -29.55 -7.38 -10.06
C THR A 82 -28.17 -7.04 -10.64
N ARG A 83 -28.07 -6.92 -11.97
CA ARG A 83 -26.82 -6.53 -12.65
C ARG A 83 -26.38 -5.11 -12.30
N GLU A 84 -27.32 -4.17 -12.23
CA GLU A 84 -27.05 -2.80 -11.81
C GLU A 84 -26.51 -2.75 -10.38
N LEU A 85 -27.19 -3.41 -9.44
CA LEU A 85 -26.79 -3.45 -8.03
C LEU A 85 -25.43 -4.12 -7.83
N ALA A 86 -25.14 -5.20 -8.56
CA ALA A 86 -23.82 -5.85 -8.53
C ALA A 86 -22.71 -4.90 -9.00
N SER A 87 -22.95 -4.18 -10.09
CA SER A 87 -22.00 -3.20 -10.62
C SER A 87 -21.76 -2.05 -9.64
N GLU A 88 -22.82 -1.58 -8.96
CA GLU A 88 -22.71 -0.54 -7.94
C GLU A 88 -21.93 -1.02 -6.72
N LEU A 89 -22.15 -2.27 -6.28
CA LEU A 89 -21.40 -2.88 -5.19
C LEU A 89 -19.90 -2.97 -5.51
N ASP A 90 -19.54 -3.38 -6.72
CA ASP A 90 -18.13 -3.48 -7.14
C ASP A 90 -17.47 -2.10 -7.22
N ARG A 91 -18.21 -1.06 -7.62
CA ARG A 91 -17.76 0.33 -7.53
C ARG A 91 -17.48 0.72 -6.08
N TYR A 92 -18.39 0.45 -5.15
CA TYR A 92 -18.18 0.78 -3.73
C TYR A 92 -17.00 0.00 -3.11
N ARG A 93 -16.82 -1.27 -3.47
CA ARG A 93 -15.65 -2.07 -3.05
C ARG A 93 -14.36 -1.43 -3.52
N SER A 94 -14.32 -0.97 -4.77
CA SER A 94 -13.14 -0.29 -5.34
C SER A 94 -12.83 1.01 -4.59
N VAL A 95 -13.86 1.81 -4.28
CA VAL A 95 -13.70 3.03 -3.44
C VAL A 95 -13.16 2.67 -2.06
N ALA A 96 -13.73 1.67 -1.39
CA ALA A 96 -13.28 1.24 -0.07
C ALA A 96 -11.84 0.73 -0.07
N ALA A 97 -11.42 0.01 -1.12
CA ALA A 97 -10.04 -0.44 -1.28
C ALA A 97 -9.08 0.74 -1.45
N SER A 98 -9.43 1.74 -2.27
CA SER A 98 -8.64 2.97 -2.43
C SER A 98 -8.44 3.69 -1.10
N VAL A 99 -9.53 3.95 -0.37
CA VAL A 99 -9.44 4.65 0.92
C VAL A 99 -8.57 3.88 1.92
N ARG A 100 -8.64 2.54 1.93
CA ARG A 100 -7.77 1.73 2.80
C ARG A 100 -6.30 1.82 2.42
N ALA A 101 -6.00 1.86 1.12
CA ALA A 101 -4.64 2.06 0.63
C ALA A 101 -4.12 3.46 0.99
N ASP A 102 -4.97 4.49 0.90
CA ASP A 102 -4.62 5.88 1.27
C ASP A 102 -4.43 6.07 2.79
N LEU A 103 -4.98 5.17 3.61
CA LEU A 103 -4.80 5.15 5.07
C LEU A 103 -3.55 4.38 5.52
N LEU A 104 -2.86 3.67 4.62
CA LEU A 104 -1.53 3.14 4.95
C LEU A 104 -0.57 4.33 5.08
N PRO A 105 0.34 4.33 6.07
CA PRO A 105 1.42 5.32 6.09
C PRO A 105 2.13 5.26 4.73
N THR A 106 2.22 6.41 4.06
CA THR A 106 2.96 6.49 2.80
C THR A 106 4.37 6.00 3.10
N PRO A 107 4.87 4.95 2.42
CA PRO A 107 6.26 4.56 2.60
C PRO A 107 7.13 5.79 2.36
N PRO A 108 8.20 6.00 3.13
CA PRO A 108 9.05 7.17 2.96
C PRO A 108 9.42 7.29 1.49
N VAL A 109 9.09 8.44 0.89
CA VAL A 109 9.20 8.66 -0.58
C VAL A 109 10.62 8.45 -1.10
N ASP A 110 11.60 8.51 -0.19
CA ASP A 110 13.01 8.24 -0.45
C ASP A 110 13.51 7.04 0.39
N SER A 111 12.92 5.86 0.16
CA SER A 111 13.42 4.60 0.69
C SER A 111 13.90 3.67 -0.41
N SER A 112 14.98 2.92 -0.13
CA SER A 112 15.58 1.98 -1.06
C SER A 112 15.95 0.70 -0.31
N PHE A 113 15.71 -0.45 -0.94
CA PHE A 113 16.11 -1.74 -0.39
C PHE A 113 17.21 -2.35 -1.27
N TRP A 114 18.36 -2.62 -0.66
CA TRP A 114 19.46 -3.32 -1.30
C TRP A 114 19.45 -4.77 -0.84
N LEU A 115 19.29 -5.70 -1.79
CA LEU A 115 19.40 -7.14 -1.54
C LEU A 115 20.88 -7.54 -1.53
N GLY A 116 21.29 -8.31 -0.52
CA GLY A 116 22.63 -8.85 -0.46
C GLY A 116 23.03 -9.33 0.92
N SER A 117 23.96 -10.28 0.94
CA SER A 117 24.53 -10.86 2.15
C SER A 117 25.50 -9.91 2.85
N LEU A 118 25.78 -10.20 4.10
CA LEU A 118 26.81 -9.56 4.90
C LEU A 118 28.19 -9.74 4.24
N GLY A 119 28.95 -8.65 4.09
CA GLY A 119 30.27 -8.65 3.48
C GLY A 119 30.29 -8.74 1.95
N SER A 120 29.13 -8.80 1.27
CA SER A 120 29.08 -8.83 -0.19
C SER A 120 29.63 -7.54 -0.80
N GLU A 121 30.20 -7.61 -2.00
CA GLU A 121 30.80 -6.43 -2.65
C GLU A 121 29.76 -5.33 -2.90
N GLU A 122 28.54 -5.73 -3.29
CA GLU A 122 27.40 -4.83 -3.52
C GLU A 122 27.03 -4.09 -2.23
N MET A 123 26.98 -4.81 -1.10
CA MET A 123 26.56 -4.23 0.17
C MET A 123 27.64 -3.33 0.76
N ARG A 124 28.91 -3.71 0.64
CA ARG A 124 30.04 -2.87 1.01
C ARG A 124 30.09 -1.59 0.17
N ALA A 125 29.75 -1.67 -1.13
CA ALA A 125 29.65 -0.50 -1.99
C ALA A 125 28.47 0.42 -1.58
N ALA A 126 27.32 -0.17 -1.21
CA ALA A 126 26.17 0.58 -0.71
C ALA A 126 26.49 1.28 0.62
N MET A 127 27.09 0.56 1.58
CA MET A 127 27.53 1.09 2.88
C MET A 127 28.50 2.27 2.70
N ARG A 128 29.57 2.10 1.91
CA ARG A 128 30.51 3.19 1.60
C ARG A 128 29.82 4.42 1.02
N ARG A 129 28.90 4.21 0.07
CA ARG A 129 28.16 5.31 -0.55
C ARG A 129 27.28 6.04 0.46
N HIS A 130 26.66 5.29 1.36
CA HIS A 130 25.77 5.85 2.38
C HIS A 130 26.58 6.69 3.38
N VAL A 131 27.59 6.08 3.98
CA VAL A 131 28.39 6.67 5.06
C VAL A 131 29.20 7.88 4.59
N ARG A 132 29.62 7.93 3.31
CA ARG A 132 30.30 9.10 2.72
C ARG A 132 29.43 10.37 2.65
N THR A 133 28.12 10.26 2.89
CA THR A 133 27.25 11.44 2.94
C THR A 133 27.32 12.17 4.28
N ALA A 134 27.92 11.55 5.30
CA ALA A 134 28.07 12.10 6.63
C ALA A 134 28.98 13.33 6.67
N ARG A 135 28.58 14.32 7.47
CA ARG A 135 29.28 15.60 7.64
C ARG A 135 29.64 15.88 9.09
N GLU A 136 28.81 15.46 10.03
CA GLU A 136 28.98 15.79 11.45
C GLU A 136 29.06 14.53 12.30
N HIS A 137 28.06 13.63 12.18
CA HIS A 137 27.91 12.48 13.06
C HIS A 137 27.40 11.23 12.31
N VAL A 138 28.00 10.08 12.62
CA VAL A 138 27.47 8.76 12.26
C VAL A 138 27.26 7.97 13.54
N ARG A 139 26.04 7.47 13.73
CA ARG A 139 25.62 6.72 14.92
C ARG A 139 25.15 5.36 14.49
N ALA A 140 25.73 4.29 14.99
CA ALA A 140 25.38 2.94 14.56
C ALA A 140 25.15 1.99 15.74
N THR A 141 24.13 1.16 15.66
CA THR A 141 23.93 0.01 16.54
C THR A 141 24.42 -1.26 15.85
N VAL A 142 25.12 -2.10 16.60
CA VAL A 142 25.69 -3.35 16.11
C VAL A 142 25.18 -4.49 16.99
N GLY A 143 24.35 -5.34 16.40
CA GLY A 143 23.74 -6.51 17.03
C GLY A 143 23.56 -7.64 16.01
N PRO A 144 22.33 -8.17 15.80
CA PRO A 144 22.07 -9.10 14.72
C PRO A 144 22.28 -8.46 13.33
N PRO A 145 22.87 -9.18 12.34
CA PRO A 145 23.38 -10.55 12.42
C PRO A 145 24.85 -10.67 12.88
N TYR A 146 25.53 -9.55 13.16
CA TYR A 146 26.96 -9.48 13.46
C TYR A 146 27.39 -10.36 14.65
N GLU A 147 26.55 -10.47 15.69
CA GLU A 147 26.80 -11.33 16.87
C GLU A 147 26.91 -12.84 16.55
N ARG A 148 26.47 -13.27 15.36
CA ARG A 148 26.58 -14.66 14.88
C ARG A 148 27.46 -14.81 13.64
N ALA A 149 27.90 -13.70 13.05
CA ALA A 149 28.79 -13.71 11.91
C ALA A 149 30.23 -14.06 12.33
N SER A 150 31.05 -14.52 11.40
CA SER A 150 32.49 -14.62 11.65
C SER A 150 33.11 -13.22 11.70
N TRP A 151 34.18 -13.07 12.50
CA TRP A 151 34.94 -11.81 12.50
C TRP A 151 35.46 -11.46 11.11
N GLU A 152 35.89 -12.43 10.28
CA GLU A 152 36.34 -12.16 8.91
C GLU A 152 35.26 -11.45 8.08
N THR A 153 34.02 -11.94 8.11
CA THR A 153 32.91 -11.31 7.40
C THR A 153 32.57 -9.95 8.01
N PHE A 154 32.49 -9.85 9.33
CA PHE A 154 32.19 -8.58 10.00
C PHE A 154 33.30 -7.52 9.74
N GLN A 155 34.56 -7.92 9.77
CA GLN A 155 35.70 -7.03 9.49
C GLN A 155 35.57 -6.37 8.12
N THR A 156 35.12 -7.09 7.09
CA THR A 156 34.94 -6.48 5.76
C THR A 156 33.92 -5.34 5.74
N GLU A 157 32.90 -5.41 6.59
CA GLU A 157 31.90 -4.35 6.78
C GLU A 157 32.47 -3.19 7.60
N VAL A 158 33.21 -3.49 8.68
CA VAL A 158 33.92 -2.47 9.49
C VAL A 158 34.89 -1.69 8.62
N ASP A 159 35.70 -2.36 7.82
CA ASP A 159 36.66 -1.72 6.91
C ASP A 159 35.92 -0.83 5.90
N ALA A 160 34.84 -1.34 5.28
CA ALA A 160 34.06 -0.57 4.33
C ALA A 160 33.41 0.66 4.96
N PHE A 161 32.93 0.55 6.21
CA PHE A 161 32.38 1.65 6.97
C PHE A 161 33.47 2.70 7.26
N LEU A 162 34.59 2.31 7.85
CA LEU A 162 35.68 3.22 8.22
C LEU A 162 36.33 3.89 7.00
N ASP A 163 36.45 3.18 5.87
CA ASP A 163 36.92 3.75 4.61
C ASP A 163 35.95 4.80 4.05
N GLY A 164 34.65 4.68 4.35
CA GLY A 164 33.61 5.59 3.91
C GLY A 164 33.48 6.86 4.76
N VAL A 165 33.82 6.79 6.06
CA VAL A 165 33.73 7.93 6.99
C VAL A 165 34.93 8.86 6.84
N ASP A 166 34.66 10.15 6.65
CA ASP A 166 35.68 11.20 6.74
C ASP A 166 36.23 11.35 8.18
N ASN A 167 37.54 11.55 8.34
CA ASN A 167 38.19 11.64 9.67
C ASN A 167 37.64 12.72 10.61
N GLY A 168 36.99 13.75 10.08
CA GLY A 168 36.38 14.83 10.88
C GLY A 168 35.00 14.49 11.46
N VAL A 169 34.36 13.44 10.96
CA VAL A 169 33.03 13.00 11.37
C VAL A 169 33.14 12.22 12.68
N ARG A 170 32.27 12.51 13.63
CA ARG A 170 32.21 11.76 14.89
C ARG A 170 31.43 10.46 14.69
N VAL A 171 32.00 9.36 15.17
CA VAL A 171 31.40 8.02 15.08
C VAL A 171 31.03 7.55 16.48
N ASP A 172 29.75 7.28 16.74
CA ASP A 172 29.29 6.69 18.00
C ASP A 172 28.74 5.28 17.71
N LEU A 173 29.40 4.24 18.22
CA LEU A 173 29.03 2.83 18.00
C LEU A 173 28.45 2.20 19.26
N LEU A 174 27.25 1.64 19.14
CA LEU A 174 26.56 0.95 20.22
C LEU A 174 26.50 -0.55 19.93
N CYS A 175 27.30 -1.34 20.62
CA CYS A 175 27.37 -2.78 20.42
C CYS A 175 26.48 -3.52 21.43
N SER A 176 25.84 -4.61 21.01
CA SER A 176 25.28 -5.58 21.96
C SER A 176 26.42 -6.32 22.69
N GLU A 177 26.18 -6.76 23.92
CA GLU A 177 27.15 -7.59 24.66
C GLU A 177 27.57 -8.83 23.85
N ALA A 178 26.62 -9.46 23.14
CA ALA A 178 26.89 -10.63 22.30
C ALA A 178 27.84 -10.33 21.11
N VAL A 179 27.83 -9.11 20.57
CA VAL A 179 28.79 -8.72 19.53
C VAL A 179 30.21 -8.65 20.10
N LEU A 180 30.38 -8.23 21.35
CA LEU A 180 31.70 -8.09 21.98
C LEU A 180 32.44 -9.42 22.05
N ASP A 181 31.72 -10.53 22.22
CA ASP A 181 32.30 -11.88 22.24
C ASP A 181 32.92 -12.30 20.89
N VAL A 182 32.52 -11.66 19.79
CA VAL A 182 33.01 -11.92 18.43
C VAL A 182 34.12 -10.95 18.02
N LEU A 183 34.19 -9.77 18.67
CA LEU A 183 35.21 -8.75 18.36
C LEU A 183 36.60 -9.21 18.82
N PRO A 184 37.65 -9.02 18.00
CA PRO A 184 39.01 -9.30 18.42
C PRO A 184 39.50 -8.25 19.42
N GLU A 185 40.51 -8.61 20.22
CA GLU A 185 41.18 -7.68 21.14
C GLU A 185 41.78 -6.45 20.44
N SER A 186 42.07 -6.55 19.15
CA SER A 186 42.59 -5.45 18.31
C SER A 186 41.51 -4.51 17.76
N PHE A 187 40.22 -4.77 18.00
CA PHE A 187 39.14 -3.91 17.52
C PHE A 187 39.29 -2.43 17.95
N PRO A 188 39.68 -2.13 19.21
CA PRO A 188 39.95 -0.75 19.62
C PRO A 188 40.99 -0.02 18.77
N ASP A 189 42.01 -0.74 18.29
CA ASP A 189 43.09 -0.16 17.51
C ASP A 189 42.60 0.31 16.13
N LEU A 190 41.56 -0.33 15.58
CA LEU A 190 40.93 0.08 14.30
C LEU A 190 40.25 1.45 14.39
N LEU A 191 39.85 1.85 15.60
CA LEU A 191 39.15 3.10 15.87
C LEU A 191 40.05 4.17 16.50
N ALA A 192 41.29 3.83 16.86
CA ALA A 192 42.18 4.70 17.64
C ALA A 192 42.50 6.04 16.96
N ASP A 193 42.61 6.03 15.63
CA ASP A 193 42.89 7.23 14.82
C ASP A 193 41.62 7.99 14.37
N ARG A 194 40.44 7.58 14.87
CA ARG A 194 39.15 8.15 14.51
C ARG A 194 38.54 8.90 15.69
N ASN A 195 37.68 9.88 15.38
CA ASN A 195 36.83 10.53 16.37
C ASN A 195 35.66 9.60 16.74
N ALA A 196 35.98 8.48 17.39
CA ALA A 196 35.03 7.40 17.65
C ALA A 196 34.83 7.16 19.15
N ALA A 197 33.60 6.84 19.53
CA ALA A 197 33.24 6.33 20.85
C ALA A 197 32.48 5.00 20.69
N VAL A 198 32.73 4.05 21.59
CA VAL A 198 32.07 2.75 21.59
C VAL A 198 31.45 2.49 22.96
N ARG A 199 30.18 2.09 22.97
CA ARG A 199 29.46 1.69 24.18
C ARG A 199 28.78 0.34 24.00
N ALA A 200 28.51 -0.33 25.11
CA ALA A 200 27.80 -1.60 25.18
C ALA A 200 26.39 -1.45 25.74
N VAL A 201 25.46 -2.23 25.20
CA VAL A 201 24.13 -2.47 25.77
C VAL A 201 23.83 -3.96 25.83
N PRO A 202 22.96 -4.42 26.74
CA PRO A 202 22.68 -5.85 26.89
C PRO A 202 22.15 -6.50 25.60
N THR A 203 21.27 -5.80 24.87
CA THR A 203 20.68 -6.32 23.63
C THR A 203 20.42 -5.21 22.62
N VAL A 204 20.61 -5.55 21.34
CA VAL A 204 20.21 -4.74 20.19
C VAL A 204 19.21 -5.58 19.38
N GLY A 205 17.99 -5.07 19.18
CA GLY A 205 16.96 -5.81 18.46
C GLY A 205 17.18 -5.85 16.95
N VAL A 206 17.68 -4.75 16.39
CA VAL A 206 18.05 -4.61 14.98
C VAL A 206 19.25 -3.67 14.86
N SER A 207 20.18 -4.01 13.98
CA SER A 207 21.31 -3.15 13.64
C SER A 207 20.85 -2.06 12.69
N PHE A 208 21.22 -0.83 12.97
CA PHE A 208 20.91 0.32 12.14
C PHE A 208 21.99 1.39 12.28
N ASP A 209 22.15 2.23 11.27
CA ASP A 209 22.95 3.44 11.36
C ASP A 209 22.13 4.68 11.00
N VAL A 210 22.50 5.80 11.59
CA VAL A 210 21.92 7.12 11.34
C VAL A 210 23.06 8.07 10.97
N ILE A 211 22.87 8.79 9.88
CA ILE A 211 23.82 9.77 9.35
C ILE A 211 23.20 11.15 9.44
N ASP A 212 23.82 12.03 10.23
CA ASP A 212 23.44 13.45 10.40
C ASP A 212 21.93 13.69 10.65
N ALA A 213 21.24 12.71 11.27
CA ALA A 213 19.77 12.70 11.40
C ALA A 213 19.01 12.95 10.07
N ALA A 214 19.63 12.65 8.93
CA ALA A 214 19.11 12.88 7.59
C ALA A 214 18.91 11.57 6.80
N ALA A 215 19.67 10.53 7.15
CA ALA A 215 19.56 9.23 6.51
C ALA A 215 19.72 8.11 7.55
N VAL A 216 19.07 6.98 7.29
CA VAL A 216 19.12 5.77 8.11
C VAL A 216 19.35 4.58 7.22
N THR A 217 20.16 3.62 7.66
CA THR A 217 20.04 2.24 7.18
C THR A 217 19.65 1.28 8.28
N VAL A 218 18.86 0.26 7.93
CA VAL A 218 18.40 -0.78 8.85
C VAL A 218 18.69 -2.14 8.22
N ASP A 219 19.38 -2.99 8.97
CA ASP A 219 19.63 -4.37 8.57
C ASP A 219 18.35 -5.20 8.60
N VAL A 220 18.18 -6.04 7.59
CA VAL A 220 17.11 -7.04 7.53
C VAL A 220 17.74 -8.42 7.66
N PRO A 221 17.77 -9.02 8.86
CA PRO A 221 18.34 -10.34 9.08
C PRO A 221 17.71 -11.41 8.18
N ASP A 222 18.49 -12.39 7.75
CA ASP A 222 17.97 -13.52 6.98
C ASP A 222 17.23 -14.48 7.94
N PRO A 223 15.92 -14.75 7.72
CA PRO A 223 15.15 -15.65 8.59
C PRO A 223 15.64 -17.11 8.55
N LEU A 224 16.37 -17.52 7.52
CA LEU A 224 16.93 -18.86 7.36
C LEU A 224 18.41 -18.94 7.74
N SER A 225 19.12 -17.81 7.79
CA SER A 225 20.56 -17.73 8.04
C SER A 225 20.84 -16.70 9.15
N PRO A 226 20.80 -17.07 10.44
CA PRO A 226 20.91 -16.12 11.56
C PRO A 226 22.24 -15.35 11.66
N ALA A 227 23.26 -15.76 10.91
CA ALA A 227 24.58 -15.14 10.81
C ALA A 227 24.72 -14.23 9.56
N ASP A 228 23.62 -14.03 8.82
CA ASP A 228 23.57 -13.26 7.58
C ASP A 228 22.34 -12.33 7.54
N ARG A 229 22.28 -11.45 6.54
CA ARG A 229 21.15 -10.57 6.25
C ARG A 229 20.59 -10.84 4.85
N LEU A 230 19.29 -10.61 4.68
CA LEU A 230 18.63 -10.60 3.37
C LEU A 230 19.00 -9.33 2.58
N GLY A 231 19.23 -8.23 3.30
CA GLY A 231 19.54 -6.94 2.72
C GLY A 231 19.49 -5.81 3.73
N VAL A 232 19.53 -4.59 3.22
CA VAL A 232 19.53 -3.33 3.98
C VAL A 232 18.46 -2.40 3.43
N VAL A 233 17.67 -1.82 4.32
CA VAL A 233 16.71 -0.75 3.99
C VAL A 233 17.38 0.59 4.27
N GLY A 234 17.58 1.42 3.25
CA GLY A 234 17.96 2.82 3.37
C GLY A 234 16.74 3.73 3.34
N ILE A 235 16.72 4.74 4.19
CA ILE A 235 15.63 5.71 4.31
C ILE A 235 16.26 7.10 4.42
N THR A 236 15.91 8.03 3.53
CA THR A 236 16.37 9.44 3.58
C THR A 236 15.21 10.40 3.88
N ASP A 237 14.32 9.97 4.76
CA ASP A 237 13.24 10.78 5.31
C ASP A 237 13.64 11.33 6.68
N SER A 238 13.56 12.64 6.84
CA SER A 238 14.03 13.33 8.05
C SER A 238 13.22 12.99 9.30
N GLU A 239 11.92 12.70 9.17
CA GLU A 239 11.10 12.32 10.33
C GLU A 239 11.48 10.93 10.83
N VAL A 240 11.70 9.99 9.89
CA VAL A 240 12.19 8.65 10.22
C VAL A 240 13.60 8.73 10.81
N ALA A 241 14.50 9.49 10.19
CA ALA A 241 15.86 9.64 10.68
C ALA A 241 15.93 10.24 12.09
N ALA A 242 15.14 11.28 12.35
CA ALA A 242 15.03 11.86 13.69
C ALA A 242 14.46 10.87 14.73
N ALA A 243 13.54 9.99 14.33
CA ALA A 243 12.99 8.97 15.23
C ALA A 243 14.02 7.90 15.61
N PHE A 244 14.82 7.44 14.64
CA PHE A 244 15.94 6.52 14.89
C PHE A 244 17.05 7.17 15.70
N GLU A 245 17.37 8.43 15.41
CA GLU A 245 18.32 9.23 16.19
C GLU A 245 17.91 9.30 17.68
N ALA A 246 16.66 9.65 17.95
CA ALA A 246 16.12 9.68 19.31
C ALA A 246 16.10 8.28 19.98
N ARG A 247 15.98 7.21 19.19
CA ARG A 247 16.12 5.83 19.70
C ARG A 247 17.56 5.53 20.09
N PHE A 248 18.52 5.89 19.24
CA PHE A 248 19.95 5.73 19.51
C PHE A 248 20.34 6.50 20.78
N GLU A 249 20.00 7.79 20.88
CA GLU A 249 20.35 8.63 22.04
C GLU A 249 19.88 8.07 23.37
N ARG A 250 18.66 7.51 23.41
CA ARG A 250 18.13 6.85 24.61
C ARG A 250 18.96 5.65 25.00
N LEU A 251 19.29 4.79 24.03
CA LEU A 251 20.13 3.62 24.29
C LEU A 251 21.54 4.05 24.70
N TRP A 252 22.10 5.05 24.03
CA TRP A 252 23.44 5.58 24.30
C TRP A 252 23.58 6.14 25.72
N ALA A 253 22.57 6.85 26.21
CA ALA A 253 22.56 7.43 27.55
C ALA A 253 22.61 6.37 28.67
N GLU A 254 22.04 5.19 28.43
CA GLU A 254 21.99 4.06 29.37
C GLU A 254 23.16 3.08 29.18
N ALA A 255 23.95 3.24 28.13
CA ALA A 255 24.99 2.31 27.72
C ALA A 255 26.31 2.47 28.48
N GLU A 256 27.03 1.37 28.66
CA GLU A 256 28.33 1.34 29.34
C GLU A 256 29.47 1.68 28.37
N PRO A 257 30.38 2.60 28.70
CA PRO A 257 31.49 2.97 27.83
C PRO A 257 32.55 1.85 27.75
N LEU A 258 32.87 1.45 26.51
CA LEU A 258 33.96 0.50 26.21
C LEU A 258 35.21 1.19 25.69
N LEU A 259 35.02 2.19 24.82
CA LEU A 259 36.08 3.02 24.25
C LEU A 259 35.61 4.47 24.18
N GLY A 260 36.48 5.40 24.57
CA GLY A 260 36.23 6.84 24.46
C GLY A 260 36.88 7.63 25.61
N ARG A 261 37.57 8.71 25.26
CA ARG A 261 37.95 9.79 26.18
C ARG A 261 36.86 10.86 26.21
#